data_AF-A0A343JAD7-F1
#
_entry.id   AF-A0A343JAD7-F1
#
_cell.length_a   1.000
_cell.length_b   1.000
_cell.length_c   1.000
_cell.angle_alpha   90.00
_cell.angle_beta   90.00
_cell.angle_gamma   90.00
#
_symmetry.space_group_name_H-M   'P 1'
#
loop_
_entity.id
_entity.type
_entity.pdbx_description
1 polymer ?
#
loop_
_entity_poly.entity_id
_entity_poly.type
_entity_poly.pdbx_seq_one_letter_code
_entity_poly.pdbx_strand_id
1 'polypeptide(L)'
;MYIIATVGPKTLDKWIIKELMENGINILRFNCSHFNKDDFEKVIVKARNINKNIKILVDLCGKKIRVSKELKYIYKIYNNQEIYFCGEDLYKKIDISKYQYNKIIPLNIKTNEIEENNIEAISIKDNTMKFKIISKENGIIKAKVLKGGIIRSGKGCNLSNLNIRRPILSEEDEKYALWAIKNSADIICQSFVESQKEIEILEDIIKKQGSSKIEIWAKVETPKGIDNLDEIFNKVDTIVLGRGDLVPEAGILQAVKLQDLAIKKAKINNKKIIVATRLLNSMKNGQCPNINEIEGIYYFLKNNVDGFLLAGETSIGKAPVETVALLNKAIKYYNS
;
A
#
# COMPACT_ATOMS: atom_id res chain seq x y z
N MET A 1 -7.13 2.48 -21.08
CA MET A 1 -6.70 1.73 -19.86
C MET A 1 -5.76 2.60 -19.05
N TYR A 2 -5.87 2.59 -17.72
CA TYR A 2 -4.97 3.32 -16.84
C TYR A 2 -3.64 2.59 -16.68
N ILE A 3 -2.53 3.31 -16.83
CA ILE A 3 -1.19 2.84 -16.49
C ILE A 3 -0.64 3.85 -15.49
N ILE A 4 -0.54 3.40 -14.25
CA ILE A 4 -0.21 4.24 -13.10
C ILE A 4 1.19 3.90 -12.64
N ALA A 5 2.08 4.89 -12.60
CA ALA A 5 3.43 4.72 -12.08
C ALA A 5 3.62 5.44 -10.77
N THR A 6 4.16 4.72 -9.80
CA THR A 6 4.55 5.31 -8.53
C THR A 6 5.85 6.07 -8.67
N VAL A 7 5.85 7.31 -8.21
CA VAL A 7 7.03 8.16 -8.11
C VAL A 7 7.90 7.70 -6.94
N GLY A 8 9.20 7.61 -7.16
CA GLY A 8 10.19 7.35 -6.12
C GLY A 8 11.60 7.68 -6.57
N PRO A 9 12.64 7.28 -5.81
CA PRO A 9 14.04 7.61 -6.09
C PRO A 9 14.52 7.32 -7.51
N LYS A 10 13.90 6.34 -8.19
CA LYS A 10 14.25 5.96 -9.58
C LYS A 10 13.50 6.74 -10.65
N THR A 11 12.63 7.66 -10.28
CA THR A 11 11.75 8.42 -11.19
C THR A 11 11.63 9.90 -10.80
N LEU A 12 12.61 10.46 -10.08
CA LEU A 12 12.63 11.90 -9.73
C LEU A 12 13.16 12.78 -10.89
N ASP A 13 13.95 12.17 -11.77
CA ASP A 13 14.57 12.85 -12.89
C ASP A 13 13.57 13.14 -14.00
N LYS A 14 13.66 14.35 -14.55
CA LYS A 14 12.75 14.85 -15.60
C LYS A 14 12.74 13.94 -16.83
N TRP A 15 13.91 13.43 -17.21
CA TRP A 15 14.07 12.56 -18.38
C TRP A 15 13.36 11.23 -18.18
N ILE A 16 13.50 10.60 -17.01
CA ILE A 16 12.78 9.36 -16.69
C ILE A 16 11.27 9.59 -16.70
N ILE A 17 10.78 10.68 -16.09
CA ILE A 17 9.35 11.02 -16.13
C ILE A 17 8.85 11.17 -17.57
N LYS A 18 9.64 11.79 -18.45
CA LYS A 18 9.30 11.93 -19.87
C LYS A 18 9.21 10.56 -20.55
N GLU A 19 10.21 9.71 -20.39
CA GLU A 19 10.22 8.36 -20.98
C GLU A 19 9.07 7.50 -20.48
N LEU A 20 8.74 7.60 -19.19
CA LEU A 20 7.58 6.94 -18.58
C LEU A 20 6.26 7.36 -19.26
N MET A 21 6.08 8.65 -19.54
CA MET A 21 4.90 9.16 -20.25
C MET A 21 4.87 8.71 -21.71
N GLU A 22 6.01 8.76 -22.41
CA GLU A 22 6.14 8.29 -23.80
C GLU A 22 5.83 6.80 -23.93
N ASN A 23 6.11 6.02 -22.89
CA ASN A 23 5.77 4.60 -22.82
C ASN A 23 4.35 4.31 -22.34
N GLY A 24 3.51 5.33 -22.09
CA GLY A 24 2.06 5.17 -21.95
C GLY A 24 1.48 5.38 -20.55
N ILE A 25 2.27 5.86 -19.58
CA ILE A 25 1.71 6.27 -18.28
C ILE A 25 0.77 7.45 -18.44
N ASN A 26 -0.38 7.38 -17.76
CA ASN A 26 -1.38 8.44 -17.72
C ASN A 26 -1.71 8.94 -16.31
N ILE A 27 -1.18 8.30 -15.27
CA ILE A 27 -1.31 8.75 -13.88
C ILE A 27 0.03 8.58 -13.15
N LEU A 28 0.48 9.63 -12.46
CA LEU A 28 1.58 9.55 -11.50
C LEU A 28 1.03 9.39 -10.09
N ARG A 29 1.45 8.34 -9.41
CA ARG A 29 1.11 8.05 -8.02
C ARG A 29 2.16 8.56 -7.06
N PHE A 30 1.73 9.31 -6.06
CA PHE A 30 2.51 9.82 -4.95
C PHE A 30 2.13 9.06 -3.67
N ASN A 31 3.03 8.22 -3.18
CA ASN A 31 2.77 7.36 -2.03
C ASN A 31 3.13 8.06 -0.71
N CYS A 32 2.13 8.45 0.07
CA CYS A 32 2.33 9.18 1.33
C CYS A 32 3.02 8.35 2.42
N SER A 33 3.09 7.03 2.29
CA SER A 33 3.90 6.19 3.19
C SER A 33 5.39 6.54 3.20
N HIS A 34 5.86 7.23 2.14
CA HIS A 34 7.22 7.72 1.96
C HIS A 34 7.20 9.20 1.58
N PHE A 35 6.24 9.95 2.13
CA PHE A 35 6.01 11.34 1.76
C PHE A 35 7.28 12.19 1.87
N ASN A 36 7.67 12.80 0.74
CA ASN A 36 8.65 13.86 0.69
C ASN A 36 8.03 15.02 -0.09
N LYS A 37 7.64 16.06 0.65
CA LYS A 37 6.95 17.22 0.10
C LYS A 37 7.72 17.87 -1.04
N ASP A 38 9.01 18.15 -0.83
CA ASP A 38 9.82 18.90 -1.78
C ASP A 38 10.05 18.13 -3.08
N ASP A 39 10.29 16.82 -2.97
CA ASP A 39 10.43 15.96 -4.14
C ASP A 39 9.10 15.87 -4.91
N PHE A 40 7.99 15.70 -4.20
CA PHE A 40 6.69 15.53 -4.82
C PHE A 40 6.25 16.80 -5.57
N GLU A 41 6.36 17.97 -4.94
CA GLU A 41 6.01 19.25 -5.58
C GLU A 41 6.88 19.51 -6.83
N LYS A 42 8.19 19.23 -6.76
CA LYS A 42 9.09 19.33 -7.92
C LYS A 42 8.67 18.38 -9.06
N VAL A 43 8.29 17.14 -8.73
CA VAL A 43 7.87 16.15 -9.73
C VAL A 43 6.55 16.55 -10.38
N ILE A 44 5.57 17.06 -9.61
CA ILE A 44 4.29 17.56 -10.16
C ILE A 44 4.54 18.64 -11.21
N VAL A 45 5.40 19.63 -10.89
CA VAL A 45 5.75 20.71 -11.82
C VAL A 45 6.44 20.15 -13.07
N LYS A 46 7.46 19.30 -12.91
CA LYS A 46 8.17 18.67 -14.05
C LYS A 46 7.21 17.89 -14.95
N ALA A 47 6.33 17.09 -14.35
CA ALA A 47 5.38 16.25 -15.05
C ALA A 47 4.37 17.08 -15.87
N ARG A 48 3.77 18.10 -15.26
CA ARG A 48 2.80 18.99 -15.94
C ARG A 48 3.44 19.85 -17.03
N ASN A 49 4.73 20.19 -16.90
CA ASN A 49 5.49 20.84 -17.96
C ASN A 49 5.75 19.93 -19.17
N ILE A 50 5.83 18.61 -18.97
CA ILE A 50 5.98 17.63 -20.06
C ILE A 50 4.62 17.35 -20.70
N ASN A 51 3.61 17.06 -19.87
CA ASN A 51 2.26 16.77 -20.32
C ASN A 51 1.25 17.38 -19.34
N LYS A 52 0.55 18.44 -19.76
CA LYS A 52 -0.45 19.12 -18.92
C LYS A 52 -1.63 18.22 -18.50
N ASN A 53 -1.88 17.15 -19.25
CA ASN A 53 -2.98 16.22 -19.02
C ASN A 53 -2.61 15.02 -18.13
N ILE A 54 -1.36 14.93 -17.66
CA ILE A 54 -0.99 13.87 -16.72
C ILE A 54 -1.78 14.04 -15.42
N LYS A 55 -2.46 12.97 -14.98
CA LYS A 55 -3.16 12.96 -13.70
C LYS A 55 -2.21 12.71 -12.55
N ILE A 56 -2.49 13.36 -11.43
CA ILE A 56 -1.78 13.24 -10.16
C ILE A 56 -2.68 12.49 -9.18
N LEU A 57 -2.23 11.31 -8.73
CA LEU A 57 -2.89 10.51 -7.72
C LEU A 57 -2.09 10.56 -6.41
N VAL A 58 -2.73 10.98 -5.33
CA VAL A 58 -2.14 10.96 -3.98
C VAL A 58 -2.70 9.75 -3.23
N ASP A 59 -1.82 8.82 -2.87
CA ASP A 59 -2.18 7.59 -2.16
C ASP A 59 -1.87 7.74 -0.67
N LEU A 60 -2.94 7.79 0.14
CA LEU A 60 -2.88 7.98 1.58
C LEU A 60 -2.28 6.75 2.29
N CYS A 61 -1.75 6.94 3.50
CA CYS A 61 -1.10 5.87 4.26
C CYS A 61 -2.11 4.82 4.74
N GLY A 62 -3.29 5.27 5.17
CA GLY A 62 -4.31 4.44 5.78
C GLY A 62 -3.87 3.86 7.14
N LYS A 63 -4.62 2.87 7.63
CA LYS A 63 -4.50 2.32 8.98
C LYS A 63 -3.35 1.32 9.17
N LYS A 64 -2.41 1.23 8.22
CA LYS A 64 -1.35 0.21 8.20
C LYS A 64 -0.48 0.28 9.46
N ILE A 65 -0.32 -0.87 10.11
CA ILE A 65 0.61 -1.00 11.24
C ILE A 65 2.03 -1.01 10.71
N ARG A 66 2.92 -0.38 11.47
CA ARG A 66 4.33 -0.27 11.18
C ARG A 66 5.14 -0.47 12.43
N VAL A 67 6.38 -0.89 12.24
CA VAL A 67 7.43 -0.69 13.24
C VAL A 67 7.52 0.80 13.52
N SER A 68 7.37 1.17 14.78
CA SER A 68 7.34 2.57 15.21
C SER A 68 8.63 3.32 14.83
N LYS A 69 8.51 4.63 14.62
CA LYS A 69 9.63 5.56 14.42
C LYS A 69 10.54 5.62 15.67
N GLU A 70 10.03 5.22 16.83
CA GLU A 70 10.73 5.20 18.12
C GLU A 70 11.74 4.04 18.25
N LEU A 71 11.71 3.07 17.34
CA LEU A 71 12.68 1.97 17.36
C LEU A 71 14.11 2.53 17.27
N LYS A 72 14.90 2.31 18.33
CA LYS A 72 16.23 2.91 18.49
C LYS A 72 17.31 2.23 17.64
N TYR A 73 17.17 0.93 17.40
CA TYR A 73 18.21 0.11 16.77
C TYR A 73 17.68 -0.64 15.57
N ILE A 74 18.53 -0.80 14.56
CA ILE A 74 18.28 -1.75 13.47
C ILE A 74 18.63 -3.14 13.98
N TYR A 75 17.65 -4.04 13.98
CA TYR A 75 17.84 -5.40 14.45
C TYR A 75 17.95 -6.38 13.29
N LYS A 76 19.05 -7.13 13.24
CA LYS A 76 19.13 -8.37 12.47
C LYS A 76 18.60 -9.51 13.33
N ILE A 77 17.54 -10.17 12.90
CA ILE A 77 16.90 -11.29 13.61
C ILE A 77 17.10 -12.58 12.83
N TYR A 78 17.32 -13.68 13.55
CA TYR A 78 17.59 -15.00 12.96
C TYR A 78 16.44 -15.96 13.23
N ASN A 79 16.30 -17.00 12.40
CA ASN A 79 15.28 -18.03 12.59
C ASN A 79 15.44 -18.68 13.98
N ASN A 80 14.32 -19.09 14.57
CA ASN A 80 14.19 -19.68 15.89
C ASN A 80 14.58 -18.77 17.08
N GLN A 81 15.04 -17.54 16.84
CA GLN A 81 15.23 -16.56 17.91
C GLN A 81 13.90 -16.23 18.60
N GLU A 82 13.94 -15.93 19.90
CA GLU A 82 12.83 -15.31 20.61
C GLU A 82 12.98 -13.79 20.60
N ILE A 83 11.90 -13.08 20.32
CA ILE A 83 11.83 -11.62 20.30
C ILE A 83 10.54 -11.11 20.94
N TYR A 84 10.50 -9.81 21.20
CA TYR A 84 9.33 -9.15 21.78
C TYR A 84 8.76 -8.06 20.87
N PHE A 85 7.44 -7.90 20.90
CA PHE A 85 6.73 -6.75 20.34
C PHE A 85 5.95 -6.03 21.44
N CYS A 86 5.78 -4.72 21.29
CA CYS A 86 4.96 -3.92 22.20
C CYS A 86 4.34 -2.72 21.49
N GLY A 87 3.39 -2.06 22.17
CA GLY A 87 2.89 -0.76 21.75
C GLY A 87 3.94 0.35 21.89
N GLU A 88 3.77 1.42 21.13
CA GLU A 88 4.68 2.57 21.15
C GLU A 88 4.70 3.28 22.50
N ASP A 89 3.53 3.36 23.15
CA ASP A 89 3.33 3.99 24.45
C ASP A 89 4.04 3.24 25.59
N LEU A 90 4.07 1.91 25.56
CA LEU A 90 4.85 1.11 26.50
C LEU A 90 6.35 1.22 26.21
N TYR A 91 6.74 1.15 24.93
CA TYR A 91 8.16 1.26 24.54
C TYR A 91 8.81 2.55 25.03
N LYS A 92 8.07 3.67 25.04
CA LYS A 92 8.53 4.96 25.56
C LYS A 92 8.78 4.97 27.08
N LYS A 93 8.12 4.08 27.82
CA LYS A 93 8.16 4.05 29.30
C LYS A 93 9.14 3.01 29.86
N ILE A 94 9.45 1.96 29.09
CA ILE A 94 10.31 0.86 29.56
C ILE A 94 11.80 1.18 29.35
N ASP A 95 12.63 0.59 30.22
CA ASP A 95 14.07 0.54 30.00
C ASP A 95 14.42 -0.56 28.99
N ILE A 96 14.70 -0.14 27.75
CA ILE A 96 15.01 -1.02 26.62
C ILE A 96 16.29 -1.82 26.85
N SER A 97 17.22 -1.35 27.71
CA SER A 97 18.47 -2.06 27.98
C SER A 97 18.24 -3.45 28.58
N LYS A 98 17.15 -3.62 29.35
CA LYS A 98 16.73 -4.91 29.92
C LYS A 98 16.36 -5.95 28.85
N TYR A 99 16.09 -5.51 27.63
CA TYR A 99 15.72 -6.35 26.49
C TYR A 99 16.83 -6.45 25.43
N GLN A 100 18.05 -5.97 25.72
CA GLN A 100 19.12 -5.90 24.73
C GLN A 100 19.47 -7.27 24.11
N TYR A 101 19.38 -8.35 24.89
CA TYR A 101 19.60 -9.72 24.40
C TYR A 101 18.45 -10.26 23.56
N ASN A 102 17.21 -9.98 23.96
CA ASN A 102 16.03 -10.58 23.33
C ASN A 102 15.35 -9.69 22.28
N LYS A 103 15.74 -8.41 22.14
CA LYS A 103 15.22 -7.43 21.16
C LYS A 103 13.72 -7.18 21.30
N ILE A 104 13.35 -5.93 21.59
CA ILE A 104 11.96 -5.50 21.64
C ILE A 104 11.66 -4.51 20.51
N ILE A 105 10.58 -4.77 19.76
CA ILE A 105 10.20 -4.03 18.56
C ILE A 105 8.89 -3.29 18.82
N PRO A 106 8.89 -1.95 18.88
CA PRO A 106 7.67 -1.19 19.04
C PRO A 106 6.89 -1.15 17.73
N LEU A 107 5.57 -1.30 17.85
CA LEU A 107 4.61 -1.10 16.78
C LEU A 107 3.91 0.24 16.98
N ASN A 108 3.50 0.92 15.90
CA ASN A 108 2.75 2.18 15.96
C ASN A 108 1.27 1.98 16.39
N ILE A 109 1.05 1.13 17.39
CA ILE A 109 -0.23 0.82 18.04
C ILE A 109 -0.07 1.08 19.53
N LYS A 110 -1.19 1.32 20.21
CA LYS A 110 -1.23 1.43 21.66
C LYS A 110 -1.17 0.06 22.30
N THR A 111 -0.74 0.04 23.55
CA THR A 111 -0.62 -1.19 24.33
C THR A 111 -1.97 -1.87 24.56
N ASN A 112 -3.03 -1.11 24.79
CA ASN A 112 -4.37 -1.65 24.95
C ASN A 112 -4.89 -2.33 23.67
N GLU A 113 -4.54 -1.84 22.47
CA GLU A 113 -4.89 -2.49 21.20
C GLU A 113 -4.28 -3.91 21.12
N ILE A 114 -3.08 -4.12 21.69
CA ILE A 114 -2.47 -5.45 21.80
C ILE A 114 -3.23 -6.31 22.81
N GLU A 115 -3.56 -5.76 23.98
CA GLU A 115 -4.20 -6.49 25.08
C GLU A 115 -5.62 -6.96 24.74
N GLU A 116 -6.40 -6.11 24.06
CA GLU A 116 -7.80 -6.37 23.67
C GLU A 116 -7.95 -7.42 22.56
N ASN A 117 -6.88 -7.78 21.84
CA ASN A 117 -6.96 -8.62 20.64
C ASN A 117 -6.18 -9.94 20.77
N ASN A 118 -6.74 -11.03 20.21
CA ASN A 118 -6.07 -12.33 20.19
C ASN A 118 -5.13 -12.46 18.99
N ILE A 119 -3.92 -11.91 19.11
CA ILE A 119 -2.92 -11.92 18.05
C ILE A 119 -2.18 -13.26 18.03
N GLU A 120 -2.35 -14.03 16.95
CA GLU A 120 -1.75 -15.37 16.80
C GLU A 120 -0.47 -15.36 15.96
N ALA A 121 -0.35 -14.42 15.04
CA ALA A 121 0.81 -14.25 14.16
C ALA A 121 1.11 -12.79 13.87
N ILE A 122 2.40 -12.51 13.66
CA ILE A 122 2.89 -11.22 13.17
C ILE A 122 3.72 -11.47 11.92
N SER A 123 3.59 -10.61 10.93
CA SER A 123 4.50 -10.57 9.79
C SER A 123 4.98 -9.14 9.54
N ILE A 124 6.18 -9.02 8.95
CA ILE A 124 6.77 -7.72 8.63
C ILE A 124 7.29 -7.74 7.20
N LYS A 125 7.15 -6.59 6.53
CA LYS A 125 7.63 -6.34 5.16
C LYS A 125 7.05 -7.38 4.21
N ASP A 126 5.73 -7.37 4.04
CA ASP A 126 4.99 -8.17 3.08
C ASP A 126 5.26 -9.68 3.21
N ASN A 127 5.16 -10.22 4.44
CA ASN A 127 5.45 -11.62 4.80
C ASN A 127 6.91 -12.09 4.59
N THR A 128 7.86 -11.19 4.34
CA THR A 128 9.28 -11.58 4.23
C THR A 128 9.88 -11.99 5.57
N MET A 129 9.36 -11.46 6.68
CA MET A 129 9.63 -11.91 8.05
C MET A 129 8.33 -12.41 8.68
N LYS A 130 8.42 -13.49 9.46
CA LYS A 130 7.26 -14.16 10.07
C LYS A 130 7.55 -14.55 11.51
N PHE A 131 6.56 -14.36 12.37
CA PHE A 131 6.65 -14.58 13.81
C PHE A 131 5.43 -15.35 14.28
N LYS A 132 5.67 -16.41 15.06
CA LYS A 132 4.63 -17.15 15.77
C LYS A 132 4.54 -16.62 17.20
N ILE A 133 3.35 -16.25 17.66
CA ILE A 133 3.18 -15.81 19.04
C ILE A 133 3.34 -16.99 20.00
N ILE A 134 4.11 -16.77 21.06
CA ILE A 134 4.34 -17.72 22.16
C ILE A 134 3.43 -17.36 23.34
N SER A 135 3.46 -16.09 23.76
CA SER A 135 2.64 -15.57 24.84
C SER A 135 2.42 -14.07 24.68
N LYS A 136 1.42 -13.55 25.39
CA LYS A 136 1.08 -12.13 25.47
C LYS A 136 0.79 -11.78 26.92
N GLU A 137 1.58 -10.88 27.49
CA GLU A 137 1.49 -10.50 28.91
C GLU A 137 1.77 -9.00 29.05
N ASN A 138 0.90 -8.26 29.75
CA ASN A 138 1.06 -6.83 30.05
C ASN A 138 1.42 -5.98 28.81
N GLY A 139 0.73 -6.20 27.70
CA GLY A 139 1.00 -5.45 26.47
C GLY A 139 2.24 -5.86 25.67
N ILE A 140 3.00 -6.85 26.14
CA ILE A 140 4.18 -7.38 25.49
C ILE A 140 3.83 -8.73 24.86
N ILE A 141 4.16 -8.86 23.58
CA ILE A 141 4.00 -10.10 22.84
C ILE A 141 5.36 -10.77 22.73
N LYS A 142 5.49 -11.98 23.29
CA LYS A 142 6.66 -12.85 23.06
C LYS A 142 6.42 -13.67 21.80
N ALA A 143 7.39 -13.68 20.88
CA ALA A 143 7.25 -14.38 19.61
C ALA A 143 8.50 -15.16 19.21
N LYS A 144 8.30 -16.30 18.55
CA LYS A 144 9.35 -17.09 17.89
C LYS A 144 9.51 -16.63 16.45
N VAL A 145 10.73 -16.32 16.04
CA VAL A 145 11.06 -15.97 14.65
C VAL A 145 10.98 -17.23 13.79
N LEU A 146 10.00 -17.30 12.89
CA LEU A 146 9.91 -18.36 11.88
C LEU A 146 10.81 -18.03 10.67
N LYS A 147 10.81 -16.76 10.28
CA LYS A 147 11.65 -16.24 9.18
C LYS A 147 12.25 -14.89 9.57
N GLY A 148 13.58 -14.87 9.71
CA GLY A 148 14.38 -13.72 10.09
C GLY A 148 14.63 -12.72 8.96
N GLY A 149 15.39 -11.67 9.28
CA GLY A 149 15.62 -10.53 8.40
C GLY A 149 16.15 -9.31 9.15
N ILE A 150 16.09 -8.15 8.48
CA ILE A 150 16.50 -6.86 9.05
C ILE A 150 15.26 -6.03 9.35
N ILE A 151 15.05 -5.71 10.62
CA ILE A 151 13.99 -4.85 11.11
C ILE A 151 14.55 -3.44 11.32
N ARG A 152 13.85 -2.46 10.75
CA ARG A 152 14.07 -1.02 10.95
C ARG A 152 12.72 -0.31 11.08
N SER A 153 12.73 0.91 11.57
CA SER A 153 11.52 1.73 11.70
C SER A 153 10.79 1.92 10.37
N GLY A 154 9.47 2.12 10.45
CA GLY A 154 8.58 2.38 9.32
C GLY A 154 8.23 1.16 8.45
N LYS A 155 8.77 -0.02 8.76
CA LYS A 155 8.40 -1.26 8.05
C LYS A 155 6.97 -1.65 8.37
N GLY A 156 6.18 -1.95 7.33
CA GLY A 156 4.81 -2.43 7.48
C GLY A 156 4.75 -3.76 8.22
N CYS A 157 3.80 -3.87 9.13
CA CYS A 157 3.50 -5.06 9.92
C CYS A 157 2.04 -5.45 9.73
N ASN A 158 1.78 -6.74 9.68
CA ASN A 158 0.43 -7.30 9.70
C ASN A 158 0.30 -8.15 10.96
N LEU A 159 -0.80 -7.95 11.69
CA LEU A 159 -1.11 -8.64 12.95
C LEU A 159 -2.44 -9.37 12.73
N SER A 160 -2.44 -10.70 12.84
CA SER A 160 -3.67 -11.49 12.68
C SER A 160 -4.69 -11.10 13.76
N ASN A 161 -5.98 -11.11 13.41
CA ASN A 161 -7.11 -10.90 14.33
C ASN A 161 -7.07 -9.58 15.10
N LEU A 162 -6.36 -8.57 14.60
CA LEU A 162 -6.33 -7.27 15.23
C LEU A 162 -7.51 -6.42 14.77
N ASN A 163 -8.49 -6.25 15.64
CA ASN A 163 -9.58 -5.31 15.45
C ASN A 163 -9.16 -3.91 15.90
N ILE A 164 -8.70 -3.13 14.95
CA ILE A 164 -8.26 -1.77 15.19
C ILE A 164 -9.47 -0.83 15.22
N ARG A 165 -9.83 -0.31 16.40
CA ARG A 165 -10.78 0.81 16.55
C ARG A 165 -10.05 2.15 16.36
N ARG A 166 -9.49 2.38 15.16
CA ARG A 166 -8.81 3.64 14.83
C ARG A 166 -9.78 4.65 14.22
N PRO A 167 -9.49 5.95 14.36
CA PRO A 167 -10.11 6.95 13.49
C PRO A 167 -9.91 6.53 12.04
N ILE A 168 -10.94 6.78 11.23
CA ILE A 168 -11.00 6.34 9.84
C ILE A 168 -9.84 6.92 9.02
N LEU A 169 -9.52 8.19 9.25
CA LEU A 169 -8.32 8.86 8.77
C LEU A 169 -7.42 9.18 9.95
N SER A 170 -6.12 9.01 9.75
CA SER A 170 -5.12 9.49 10.71
C SER A 170 -4.90 10.99 10.56
N GLU A 171 -4.34 11.64 11.58
CA GLU A 171 -3.92 13.05 11.47
C GLU A 171 -2.90 13.27 10.33
N GLU A 172 -2.04 12.29 10.05
CA GLU A 172 -1.13 12.33 8.90
C GLU A 172 -1.91 12.26 7.58
N ASP A 173 -2.88 11.36 7.45
CA ASP A 173 -3.71 11.25 6.24
C ASP A 173 -4.54 12.51 5.97
N GLU A 174 -5.10 13.14 7.01
CA GLU A 174 -5.79 14.43 6.85
C GLU A 174 -4.85 15.51 6.32
N LYS A 175 -3.63 15.61 6.88
CA LYS A 175 -2.61 16.55 6.38
C LYS A 175 -2.23 16.26 4.93
N TYR A 176 -2.12 14.99 4.55
CA TYR A 176 -1.82 14.60 3.17
C TYR A 176 -2.99 14.88 2.21
N ALA A 177 -4.24 14.69 2.65
CA ALA A 177 -5.41 15.07 1.87
C ALA A 177 -5.46 16.58 1.61
N LEU A 178 -5.21 17.40 2.64
CA LEU A 178 -5.11 18.86 2.50
C LEU A 178 -3.96 19.27 1.57
N TRP A 179 -2.80 18.60 1.67
CA TRP A 179 -1.69 18.83 0.76
C TRP A 179 -2.04 18.47 -0.69
N ALA A 180 -2.77 17.37 -0.91
CA ALA A 180 -3.23 16.93 -2.22
C ALA A 180 -4.17 17.98 -2.85
N ILE A 181 -5.13 18.49 -2.08
CA ILE A 181 -6.05 19.55 -2.50
C ILE A 181 -5.26 20.80 -2.90
N LYS A 182 -4.35 21.26 -2.04
CA LYS A 182 -3.51 22.44 -2.28
C LYS A 182 -2.68 22.32 -3.57
N ASN A 183 -2.19 21.12 -3.87
CA ASN A 183 -1.36 20.85 -5.05
C ASN A 183 -2.19 20.46 -6.30
N SER A 184 -3.51 20.63 -6.24
CA SER A 184 -4.43 20.32 -7.34
C SER A 184 -4.28 18.87 -7.80
N ALA A 185 -4.18 17.92 -6.87
CA ALA A 185 -4.23 16.50 -7.22
C ALA A 185 -5.54 16.18 -7.95
N ASP A 186 -5.51 15.27 -8.90
CA ASP A 186 -6.70 14.84 -9.64
C ASP A 186 -7.46 13.76 -8.89
N ILE A 187 -6.74 12.91 -8.14
CA ILE A 187 -7.26 11.76 -7.43
C ILE A 187 -6.66 11.69 -6.03
N ILE A 188 -7.48 11.42 -5.02
CA ILE A 188 -7.03 10.95 -3.69
C ILE A 188 -7.45 9.49 -3.53
N CYS A 189 -6.49 8.61 -3.32
CA CYS A 189 -6.70 7.18 -3.13
C CYS A 189 -6.60 6.85 -1.64
N GLN A 190 -7.70 6.45 -1.02
CA GLN A 190 -7.75 6.08 0.39
C GLN A 190 -7.35 4.61 0.57
N SER A 191 -6.32 4.35 1.38
CA SER A 191 -5.80 3.01 1.67
C SER A 191 -6.62 2.29 2.76
N PHE A 192 -6.66 0.95 2.70
CA PHE A 192 -7.37 0.07 3.64
C PHE A 192 -8.86 0.39 3.83
N VAL A 193 -9.59 0.69 2.75
CA VAL A 193 -11.03 1.01 2.84
C VAL A 193 -11.85 -0.25 3.13
N GLU A 194 -12.67 -0.19 4.17
CA GLU A 194 -13.54 -1.30 4.59
C GLU A 194 -15.05 -0.99 4.66
N SER A 195 -15.46 0.26 4.52
CA SER A 195 -16.90 0.65 4.48
C SER A 195 -17.09 1.99 3.80
N GLN A 196 -18.33 2.31 3.40
CA GLN A 196 -18.65 3.57 2.73
C GLN A 196 -18.44 4.78 3.66
N LYS A 197 -18.67 4.60 4.96
CA LYS A 197 -18.46 5.64 5.97
C LYS A 197 -17.03 6.14 5.98
N GLU A 198 -16.09 5.29 5.59
CA GLU A 198 -14.69 5.69 5.50
C GLU A 198 -14.42 6.70 4.40
N ILE A 199 -15.12 6.55 3.28
CA ILE A 199 -15.07 7.45 2.13
C ILE A 199 -15.79 8.77 2.42
N GLU A 200 -16.96 8.72 3.09
CA GLU A 200 -17.75 9.91 3.43
C GLU A 200 -16.94 10.94 4.24
N ILE A 201 -16.09 10.47 5.15
CA ILE A 201 -15.23 11.36 5.94
C ILE A 201 -14.21 12.10 5.07
N LEU A 202 -13.61 11.41 4.09
CA LEU A 202 -12.69 12.05 3.16
C LEU A 202 -13.42 13.01 2.22
N GLU A 203 -14.61 12.65 1.74
CA GLU A 203 -15.47 13.55 0.97
C GLU A 203 -15.77 14.85 1.71
N ASP A 204 -16.12 14.77 2.99
CA ASP A 204 -16.43 15.94 3.81
C ASP A 204 -15.22 16.87 3.97
N ILE A 205 -14.02 16.31 4.12
CA ILE A 205 -12.77 17.11 4.15
C ILE A 205 -12.57 17.83 2.81
N ILE A 206 -12.74 17.12 1.69
CA ILE A 206 -12.57 17.68 0.35
C ILE A 206 -13.60 18.80 0.08
N LYS A 207 -14.88 18.56 0.42
CA LYS A 207 -15.98 19.53 0.29
C LYS A 207 -15.74 20.78 1.12
N LYS A 208 -15.28 20.64 2.38
CA LYS A 208 -14.97 21.78 3.27
C LYS A 208 -13.88 22.69 2.73
N GLN A 209 -12.96 22.17 1.91
CA GLN A 209 -11.92 22.95 1.25
C GLN A 209 -12.38 23.59 -0.08
N GLY A 210 -13.66 23.45 -0.45
CA GLY A 210 -14.21 24.00 -1.68
C GLY A 210 -13.74 23.31 -2.96
N SER A 211 -13.13 22.12 -2.84
CA SER A 211 -12.68 21.35 -4.00
C SER A 211 -13.72 20.32 -4.39
N SER A 212 -14.33 20.47 -5.57
CA SER A 212 -15.32 19.51 -6.10
C SER A 212 -14.80 18.64 -7.24
N LYS A 213 -13.55 18.86 -7.68
CA LYS A 213 -13.00 18.23 -8.88
C LYS A 213 -12.15 16.99 -8.62
N ILE A 214 -11.82 16.71 -7.36
CA ILE A 214 -10.94 15.59 -6.99
C ILE A 214 -11.76 14.31 -6.90
N GLU A 215 -11.33 13.28 -7.62
CA GLU A 215 -11.93 11.95 -7.54
C GLU A 215 -11.40 11.21 -6.31
N ILE A 216 -12.27 10.50 -5.59
CA ILE A 216 -11.84 9.59 -4.52
C ILE A 216 -11.81 8.17 -5.06
N TRP A 217 -10.68 7.49 -4.89
CA TRP A 217 -10.55 6.08 -5.17
C TRP A 217 -10.43 5.29 -3.86
N ALA A 218 -11.10 4.15 -3.78
CA ALA A 218 -10.97 3.26 -2.62
C ALA A 218 -9.97 2.16 -2.91
N LYS A 219 -8.92 2.05 -2.10
CA LYS A 219 -7.96 0.96 -2.21
C LYS A 219 -8.31 -0.12 -1.21
N VAL A 220 -8.66 -1.27 -1.76
CA VAL A 220 -9.19 -2.42 -1.03
C VAL A 220 -8.09 -3.45 -0.86
N GLU A 221 -7.76 -3.72 0.40
CA GLU A 221 -6.52 -4.41 0.80
C GLU A 221 -6.77 -5.51 1.83
N THR A 222 -8.00 -5.66 2.31
CA THR A 222 -8.39 -6.64 3.34
C THR A 222 -9.56 -7.50 2.85
N PRO A 223 -9.75 -8.74 3.38
CA PRO A 223 -10.93 -9.54 3.09
C PRO A 223 -12.24 -8.78 3.34
N LYS A 224 -12.33 -8.08 4.48
CA LYS A 224 -13.50 -7.31 4.87
C LYS A 224 -13.84 -6.20 3.87
N GLY A 225 -12.84 -5.49 3.36
CA GLY A 225 -13.07 -4.49 2.32
C GLY A 225 -13.59 -5.10 1.00
N ILE A 226 -13.16 -6.33 0.67
CA ILE A 226 -13.65 -7.04 -0.53
C ILE A 226 -15.09 -7.53 -0.33
N ASP A 227 -15.41 -8.02 0.87
CA ASP A 227 -16.76 -8.43 1.22
C ASP A 227 -17.74 -7.24 1.12
N ASN A 228 -17.31 -6.06 1.58
CA ASN A 228 -18.08 -4.82 1.61
C ASN A 228 -18.04 -3.99 0.31
N LEU A 229 -17.54 -4.55 -0.80
CA LEU A 229 -17.40 -3.79 -2.06
C LEU A 229 -18.71 -3.15 -2.55
N ASP A 230 -19.84 -3.84 -2.41
CA ASP A 230 -21.12 -3.32 -2.89
C ASP A 230 -21.53 -2.04 -2.13
N GLU A 231 -21.19 -1.95 -0.83
CA GLU A 231 -21.40 -0.74 -0.03
C GLU A 231 -20.41 0.37 -0.45
N ILE A 232 -19.13 0.03 -0.64
CA ILE A 232 -18.08 0.98 -1.04
C ILE A 232 -18.39 1.59 -2.42
N PHE A 233 -18.93 0.80 -3.35
CA PHE A 233 -19.32 1.24 -4.69
C PHE A 233 -20.45 2.28 -4.71
N ASN A 234 -21.20 2.45 -3.62
CA ASN A 234 -22.17 3.54 -3.50
C ASN A 234 -21.51 4.93 -3.42
N LYS A 235 -20.21 4.98 -3.09
CA LYS A 235 -19.47 6.24 -2.91
C LYS A 235 -18.35 6.45 -3.91
N VAL A 236 -17.76 5.38 -4.45
CA VAL A 236 -16.69 5.48 -5.44
C VAL A 236 -16.99 4.71 -6.70
N ASP A 237 -16.51 5.23 -7.83
CA ASP A 237 -16.60 4.56 -9.12
C ASP A 237 -15.35 3.74 -9.47
N THR A 238 -14.26 3.97 -8.75
CA THR A 238 -12.97 3.31 -8.99
C THR A 238 -12.40 2.72 -7.71
N ILE A 239 -12.03 1.44 -7.77
CA ILE A 239 -11.27 0.77 -6.72
C ILE A 239 -9.86 0.39 -7.17
N VAL A 240 -8.93 0.36 -6.23
CA VAL A 240 -7.58 -0.18 -6.43
C VAL A 240 -7.44 -1.45 -5.60
N LEU A 241 -7.27 -2.60 -6.25
CA LEU A 241 -7.05 -3.87 -5.57
C LEU A 241 -5.58 -4.01 -5.14
N GLY A 242 -5.31 -3.77 -3.84
CA GLY A 242 -3.96 -3.78 -3.28
C GLY A 242 -3.50 -5.17 -2.84
N ARG A 243 -3.01 -5.97 -3.80
CA ARG A 243 -2.58 -7.37 -3.57
C ARG A 243 -1.37 -7.53 -2.63
N GLY A 244 -0.62 -6.46 -2.40
CA GLY A 244 0.57 -6.42 -1.56
C GLY A 244 0.22 -6.70 -0.10
N ASP A 245 -0.85 -6.06 0.37
CA ASP A 245 -1.40 -6.17 1.72
C ASP A 245 -2.51 -7.24 1.82
N LEU A 246 -3.27 -7.48 0.75
CA LEU A 246 -4.29 -8.55 0.74
C LEU A 246 -3.71 -9.95 1.01
N VAL A 247 -2.51 -10.25 0.50
CA VAL A 247 -1.87 -11.56 0.71
C VAL A 247 -1.47 -11.79 2.17
N PRO A 248 -0.83 -10.84 2.88
CA PRO A 248 -0.66 -10.89 4.32
C PRO A 248 -1.97 -11.04 5.11
N GLU A 249 -3.02 -10.30 4.74
CA GLU A 249 -4.29 -10.28 5.48
C GLU A 249 -5.13 -11.55 5.28
N ALA A 250 -5.21 -12.07 4.05
CA ALA A 250 -6.06 -13.23 3.72
C ALA A 250 -5.28 -14.56 3.65
N GLY A 251 -3.95 -14.50 3.52
CA GLY A 251 -3.15 -15.62 3.06
C GLY A 251 -3.22 -15.80 1.53
N ILE A 252 -2.21 -16.47 0.98
CA ILE A 252 -1.99 -16.50 -0.48
C ILE A 252 -3.14 -17.16 -1.26
N LEU A 253 -3.71 -18.26 -0.75
CA LEU A 253 -4.78 -18.99 -1.45
C LEU A 253 -6.09 -18.20 -1.45
N GLN A 254 -6.46 -17.63 -0.31
CA GLN A 254 -7.69 -16.84 -0.19
C GLN A 254 -7.56 -15.50 -0.95
N ALA A 255 -6.39 -14.86 -0.91
CA ALA A 255 -6.15 -13.63 -1.66
C ALA A 255 -6.39 -13.79 -3.17
N VAL A 256 -6.08 -14.95 -3.76
CA VAL A 256 -6.37 -15.24 -5.17
C VAL A 256 -7.89 -15.37 -5.42
N LYS A 257 -8.63 -16.04 -4.51
CA LYS A 257 -10.10 -16.12 -4.60
C LYS A 257 -10.75 -14.74 -4.47
N LEU A 258 -10.29 -13.94 -3.50
CA LEU A 258 -10.78 -12.60 -3.24
C LEU A 258 -10.47 -11.63 -4.39
N GLN A 259 -9.33 -11.78 -5.07
CA GLN A 259 -9.01 -11.05 -6.29
C GLN A 259 -10.06 -11.30 -7.38
N ASP A 260 -10.37 -12.57 -7.66
CA ASP A 260 -11.38 -12.94 -8.67
C ASP A 260 -12.76 -12.42 -8.29
N LEU A 261 -13.13 -12.50 -7.00
CA LEU A 261 -14.38 -11.94 -6.47
C LEU A 261 -14.44 -10.41 -6.67
N ALA A 262 -13.38 -9.68 -6.35
CA ALA A 262 -13.33 -8.22 -6.49
C ALA A 262 -13.48 -7.78 -7.95
N ILE A 263 -12.81 -8.47 -8.88
CA ILE A 263 -12.93 -8.21 -10.32
C ILE A 263 -14.36 -8.47 -10.81
N LYS A 264 -14.98 -9.59 -10.40
CA LYS A 264 -16.36 -9.91 -10.76
C LYS A 264 -17.36 -8.89 -10.20
N LYS A 265 -17.25 -8.52 -8.92
CA LYS A 265 -18.12 -7.52 -8.30
C LYS A 265 -17.99 -6.16 -8.98
N ALA A 266 -16.77 -5.72 -9.30
CA ALA A 266 -16.55 -4.47 -10.03
C ALA A 266 -17.25 -4.50 -11.40
N LYS A 267 -17.07 -5.60 -12.16
CA LYS A 267 -17.73 -5.78 -13.46
C LYS A 267 -19.26 -5.78 -13.36
N ILE A 268 -19.85 -6.51 -12.40
CA ILE A 268 -21.31 -6.59 -12.23
C ILE A 268 -21.91 -5.21 -11.89
N ASN A 269 -21.21 -4.44 -11.06
CA ASN A 269 -21.67 -3.12 -10.63
C ASN A 269 -21.30 -1.99 -11.62
N ASN A 270 -20.69 -2.29 -12.78
CA ASN A 270 -20.15 -1.32 -13.73
C ASN A 270 -19.16 -0.33 -13.09
N LYS A 271 -18.30 -0.83 -12.19
CA LYS A 271 -17.30 -0.06 -11.46
C LYS A 271 -15.91 -0.38 -11.99
N LYS A 272 -15.01 0.60 -11.91
CA LYS A 272 -13.65 0.47 -12.40
C LYS A 272 -12.76 -0.24 -11.38
N ILE A 273 -11.89 -1.13 -11.85
CA ILE A 273 -10.92 -1.81 -11.01
C ILE A 273 -9.50 -1.67 -11.55
N ILE A 274 -8.61 -1.18 -10.68
CA ILE A 274 -7.17 -1.07 -10.94
C ILE A 274 -6.46 -2.18 -10.17
N VAL A 275 -5.67 -3.00 -10.85
CA VAL A 275 -4.87 -4.04 -10.18
C VAL A 275 -3.53 -3.45 -9.76
N ALA A 276 -3.20 -3.54 -8.48
CA ALA A 276 -1.95 -3.00 -7.94
C ALA A 276 -1.04 -4.09 -7.37
N THR A 277 0.27 -3.81 -7.41
CA THR A 277 1.37 -4.58 -6.79
C THR A 277 1.57 -5.99 -7.35
N ARG A 278 2.80 -6.52 -7.27
CA ARG A 278 3.14 -7.89 -7.74
C ARG A 278 2.74 -8.15 -9.20
N LEU A 279 2.88 -7.14 -10.07
CA LEU A 279 2.58 -7.28 -11.50
C LEU A 279 3.81 -7.76 -12.27
N LEU A 280 4.94 -7.04 -12.11
CA LEU A 280 6.22 -7.30 -12.79
C LEU A 280 7.36 -7.19 -11.76
N ASN A 281 7.28 -7.98 -10.69
CA ASN A 281 8.19 -7.92 -9.57
C ASN A 281 9.61 -8.41 -9.91
N SER A 282 9.79 -9.26 -10.94
CA SER A 282 11.13 -9.61 -11.43
C SER A 282 11.85 -8.39 -12.02
N MET A 283 11.14 -7.55 -12.80
CA MET A 283 11.70 -6.36 -13.44
C MET A 283 12.12 -5.29 -12.43
N LYS A 284 11.40 -5.20 -11.31
CA LYS A 284 11.84 -4.41 -10.14
C LYS A 284 13.27 -4.79 -9.71
N ASN A 285 13.64 -6.06 -9.79
CA ASN A 285 14.96 -6.57 -9.40
C ASN A 285 15.99 -6.53 -10.53
N GLY A 286 15.62 -6.05 -11.72
CA GLY A 286 16.46 -6.00 -12.93
C GLY A 286 16.53 -7.34 -13.68
N GLN A 287 15.51 -8.19 -13.52
CA GLN A 287 15.38 -9.46 -14.24
C GLN A 287 14.32 -9.34 -15.34
N CYS A 288 14.35 -10.25 -16.30
CA CYS A 288 13.26 -10.39 -17.27
C CYS A 288 11.95 -10.82 -16.58
N PRO A 289 10.77 -10.46 -17.12
CA PRO A 289 9.49 -10.94 -16.63
C PRO A 289 9.43 -12.48 -16.65
N ASN A 290 8.86 -13.07 -15.60
CA ASN A 290 8.55 -14.50 -15.60
C ASN A 290 7.25 -14.76 -16.36
N ILE A 291 7.08 -15.98 -16.87
CA ILE A 291 5.85 -16.37 -17.57
C ILE A 291 4.59 -16.14 -16.72
N ASN A 292 4.64 -16.50 -15.43
CA ASN A 292 3.52 -16.32 -14.50
C ASN A 292 3.11 -14.83 -14.31
N GLU A 293 4.06 -13.89 -14.47
CA GLU A 293 3.75 -12.46 -14.39
C GLU A 293 3.00 -11.99 -15.65
N ILE A 294 3.37 -12.52 -16.82
CA ILE A 294 2.69 -12.25 -18.09
C ILE A 294 1.31 -12.93 -18.13
N GLU A 295 1.20 -14.18 -17.67
CA GLU A 295 -0.08 -14.88 -17.52
C GLU A 295 -1.03 -14.12 -16.60
N GLY A 296 -0.52 -13.53 -15.51
CA GLY A 296 -1.28 -12.65 -14.64
C GLY A 296 -1.83 -11.44 -15.37
N ILE A 297 -0.99 -10.72 -16.12
CA ILE A 297 -1.41 -9.57 -16.94
C ILE A 297 -2.48 -9.99 -17.96
N TYR A 298 -2.27 -11.11 -18.66
CA TYR A 298 -3.24 -11.64 -19.62
C TYR A 298 -4.58 -11.95 -18.96
N TYR A 299 -4.58 -12.64 -17.82
CA TYR A 299 -5.79 -12.94 -17.06
C TYR A 299 -6.55 -11.65 -16.68
N PHE A 300 -5.85 -10.61 -16.20
CA PHE A 300 -6.49 -9.35 -15.84
C PHE A 300 -7.12 -8.66 -17.05
N LEU A 301 -6.41 -8.62 -18.17
CA LEU A 301 -6.93 -8.03 -19.41
C LEU A 301 -8.16 -8.79 -19.93
N LYS A 302 -8.13 -10.13 -19.92
CA LYS A 302 -9.28 -10.97 -20.29
C LYS A 302 -10.50 -10.76 -19.40
N ASN A 303 -10.29 -10.33 -18.15
CA ASN A 303 -11.37 -10.00 -17.23
C ASN A 303 -11.73 -8.50 -17.24
N ASN A 304 -11.28 -7.74 -18.24
CA ASN A 304 -11.62 -6.33 -18.44
C ASN A 304 -11.33 -5.42 -17.23
N VAL A 305 -10.20 -5.63 -16.54
CA VAL A 305 -9.76 -4.62 -15.56
C VAL A 305 -9.50 -3.28 -16.25
N ASP A 306 -9.58 -2.17 -15.52
CA ASP A 306 -9.49 -0.82 -16.10
C ASP A 306 -8.08 -0.28 -16.14
N GLY A 307 -7.16 -0.90 -15.41
CA GLY A 307 -5.76 -0.52 -15.42
C GLY A 307 -4.89 -1.21 -14.38
N PHE A 308 -3.65 -0.74 -14.36
CA PHE A 308 -2.57 -1.32 -13.58
C PHE A 308 -1.80 -0.24 -12.83
N LEU A 309 -1.45 -0.54 -11.58
CA LEU A 309 -0.62 0.31 -10.74
C LEU A 309 0.72 -0.37 -10.46
N LEU A 310 1.76 0.17 -11.09
CA LEU A 310 3.16 -0.20 -10.87
C LEU A 310 3.66 0.51 -9.61
N ALA A 311 4.03 -0.28 -8.61
CA ALA A 311 4.35 0.19 -7.26
C ALA A 311 5.86 0.28 -7.07
N GLY A 312 6.46 -0.80 -6.59
CA GLY A 312 7.91 -0.88 -6.39
C GLY A 312 8.67 -0.93 -7.70
N GLU A 313 8.03 -1.40 -8.76
CA GLU A 313 8.58 -1.59 -10.09
C GLU A 313 9.07 -0.26 -10.69
N THR A 314 8.31 0.83 -10.54
CA THR A 314 8.73 2.15 -11.02
C THR A 314 9.46 2.95 -9.95
N SER A 315 9.00 2.93 -8.70
CA SER A 315 9.54 3.83 -7.66
C SER A 315 10.99 3.54 -7.25
N ILE A 316 11.34 2.27 -7.04
CA ILE A 316 12.65 1.82 -6.57
C ILE A 316 13.28 0.73 -7.45
N GLY A 317 12.57 0.31 -8.50
CA GLY A 317 12.99 -0.78 -9.36
C GLY A 317 14.21 -0.43 -10.21
N LYS A 318 14.90 -1.46 -10.69
CA LYS A 318 16.09 -1.27 -11.53
C LYS A 318 15.77 -0.92 -12.99
N ALA A 319 14.56 -1.21 -13.46
CA ALA A 319 14.15 -1.04 -14.86
C ALA A 319 12.76 -0.38 -14.97
N PRO A 320 12.58 0.86 -14.46
CA PRO A 320 11.26 1.49 -14.37
C PRO A 320 10.63 1.77 -15.74
N VAL A 321 11.42 2.24 -16.71
CA VAL A 321 10.94 2.60 -18.06
C VAL A 321 10.59 1.34 -18.85
N GLU A 322 11.46 0.33 -18.81
CA GLU A 322 11.27 -0.95 -19.50
C GLU A 322 10.07 -1.71 -18.95
N THR A 323 9.82 -1.63 -17.64
CA THR A 323 8.62 -2.24 -17.02
C THR A 323 7.35 -1.64 -17.63
N VAL A 324 7.30 -0.31 -17.78
CA VAL A 324 6.14 0.39 -18.35
C VAL A 324 6.00 0.08 -19.83
N ALA A 325 7.11 0.11 -20.57
CA ALA A 325 7.14 -0.22 -21.99
C ALA A 325 6.59 -1.63 -22.25
N LEU A 326 7.03 -2.62 -21.45
CA LEU A 326 6.54 -3.98 -21.54
C LEU A 326 5.05 -4.08 -21.20
N LEU A 327 4.60 -3.46 -20.11
CA LEU A 327 3.19 -3.48 -19.72
C LEU A 327 2.31 -2.88 -20.81
N ASN A 328 2.68 -1.71 -21.36
CA ASN A 328 1.94 -1.08 -22.44
C ASN A 328 1.95 -1.92 -23.72
N LYS A 329 3.08 -2.58 -24.04
CA LYS A 329 3.16 -3.55 -25.15
C LYS A 329 2.20 -4.71 -24.94
N ALA A 330 2.15 -5.30 -23.74
CA ALA A 330 1.24 -6.39 -23.42
C ALA A 330 -0.24 -5.95 -23.53
N ILE A 331 -0.58 -4.77 -23.02
CA ILE A 331 -1.93 -4.19 -23.14
C ILE A 331 -2.33 -4.06 -24.62
N LYS A 332 -1.46 -3.52 -25.47
CA LYS A 332 -1.73 -3.38 -26.91
C LYS A 332 -1.88 -4.74 -27.60
N TYR A 333 -1.02 -5.69 -27.27
CA TYR A 333 -0.99 -7.01 -27.90
C TYR A 333 -2.19 -7.91 -27.54
N TYR A 334 -2.69 -7.81 -26.31
CA TYR A 334 -3.81 -8.67 -25.87
C TYR A 334 -5.20 -8.05 -26.09
N ASN A 335 -5.28 -6.74 -26.33
CA ASN A 335 -6.52 -6.04 -26.66
C ASN A 335 -6.74 -5.85 -28.18
N SER A 336 -5.73 -6.12 -29.01
CA SER A 336 -5.87 -6.21 -30.47
C SER A 336 -6.55 -7.50 -30.88
#